data_AF-A0A2U3P7K0-F1
#
_entry.id   AF-A0A2U3P7K0-F1
#
_cell.length_a   1.000
_cell.length_b   1.000
_cell.length_c   1.000
_cell.angle_alpha   90.00
_cell.angle_beta   90.00
_cell.angle_gamma   90.00
#
_symmetry.space_group_name_H-M   'P 1'
#
loop_
_entity.id
_entity.type
_entity.pdbx_description
1 polymer ?
#
loop_
_entity_poly.entity_id
_entity_poly.type
_entity_poly.pdbx_seq_one_letter_code
_entity_poly.pdbx_strand_id
1 'polypeptide(L)'
;VVRFLAQGVEDTSAEQIAADAGVSLRTFYRHFSSKHDLLFADYTGLHWFRAALDARPDDEAIIDSVQSAIFSFPYDVDAVAKIAALRQDELDPGRIVRHIREVQADFADAIAAQLQRRRSEASGAADRTADERVRTAVTARCIAAAVFGAMEVWMVGDERSLGELARVCHAALESLRAGITDSWVTAPARPVSS
;
A
#
# COMPACT_ATOMS: atom_id res chain seq x y z
N VAL A 1 3.00 -19.51 1.62
CA VAL A 1 4.18 -18.60 1.63
C VAL A 1 5.49 -19.35 1.87
N VAL A 2 5.55 -20.31 2.81
CA VAL A 2 6.79 -21.06 3.13
C VAL A 2 7.41 -21.78 1.92
N ARG A 3 6.61 -22.38 1.02
CA ARG A 3 7.13 -23.18 -0.11
C ARG A 3 7.74 -22.32 -1.24
N PHE A 4 7.16 -21.17 -1.57
CA PHE A 4 7.74 -20.24 -2.56
C PHE A 4 9.08 -19.66 -2.10
N LEU A 5 9.22 -19.34 -0.81
CA LEU A 5 10.47 -18.85 -0.25
C LEU A 5 11.58 -19.93 -0.21
N ALA A 6 11.23 -21.21 -0.34
CA ALA A 6 12.16 -22.34 -0.25
C ALA A 6 12.51 -22.98 -1.59
N GLN A 7 11.60 -22.98 -2.58
CA GLN A 7 11.75 -23.67 -3.87
C GLN A 7 11.66 -22.77 -5.10
N GLY A 8 11.30 -21.49 -4.96
CA GLY A 8 10.98 -20.64 -6.11
C GLY A 8 9.57 -20.93 -6.66
N VAL A 9 9.02 -20.00 -7.45
CA VAL A 9 7.62 -20.08 -7.90
C VAL A 9 7.50 -20.97 -9.12
N GLU A 10 8.52 -20.98 -9.98
CA GLU A 10 8.56 -21.86 -11.16
C GLU A 10 8.46 -23.34 -10.79
N ASP A 11 9.23 -23.79 -9.78
CA ASP A 11 9.26 -25.19 -9.33
C ASP A 11 8.09 -25.57 -8.39
N THR A 12 7.22 -24.61 -8.04
CA THR A 12 6.04 -24.86 -7.19
C THR A 12 4.76 -24.87 -8.03
N SER A 13 4.03 -25.99 -8.04
CA SER A 13 2.77 -26.14 -8.80
C SER A 13 1.53 -25.67 -8.00
N ALA A 14 0.45 -25.30 -8.68
CA ALA A 14 -0.82 -24.94 -8.04
C ALA A 14 -1.42 -26.10 -7.22
N GLU A 15 -1.24 -27.35 -7.67
CA GLU A 15 -1.64 -28.56 -6.95
C GLU A 15 -0.87 -28.72 -5.64
N GLN A 16 0.45 -28.50 -5.68
CA GLN A 16 1.30 -28.55 -4.49
C GLN A 16 0.90 -27.50 -3.46
N ILE A 17 0.50 -26.30 -3.92
CA ILE A 17 0.07 -25.21 -3.04
C ILE A 17 -1.31 -25.49 -2.44
N ALA A 18 -2.24 -25.98 -3.25
CA ALA A 18 -3.56 -26.37 -2.76
C ALA A 18 -3.45 -27.48 -1.69
N ALA A 19 -2.59 -28.46 -1.93
CA ALA A 19 -2.30 -29.54 -0.98
C ALA A 19 -1.72 -29.01 0.35
N ASP A 20 -0.77 -28.08 0.29
CA ASP A 20 -0.17 -27.46 1.49
C ASP A 20 -1.18 -26.63 2.30
N ALA A 21 -2.13 -25.99 1.61
CA ALA A 21 -3.19 -25.22 2.23
C ALA A 21 -4.39 -26.09 2.68
N GLY A 22 -4.34 -27.42 2.47
CA GLY A 22 -5.41 -28.35 2.83
C GLY A 22 -6.71 -28.15 2.02
N VAL A 23 -6.63 -27.56 0.82
CA VAL A 23 -7.78 -27.28 -0.04
C VAL A 23 -7.67 -28.00 -1.39
N SER A 24 -8.80 -28.22 -2.06
CA SER A 24 -8.79 -28.79 -3.40
C SER A 24 -8.30 -27.79 -4.45
N LEU A 25 -7.74 -28.27 -5.56
CA LEU A 25 -7.32 -27.42 -6.70
C LEU A 25 -8.48 -26.57 -7.25
N ARG A 26 -9.70 -27.11 -7.25
CA ARG A 26 -10.92 -26.36 -7.61
C ARG A 26 -11.22 -25.22 -6.62
N THR A 27 -10.93 -25.41 -5.34
CA THR A 27 -11.08 -24.37 -4.31
C THR A 27 -9.98 -23.33 -4.41
N PHE A 28 -8.76 -23.74 -4.75
CA PHE A 28 -7.67 -22.84 -5.09
C PHE A 28 -8.04 -21.91 -6.26
N TYR A 29 -8.45 -22.48 -7.40
CA TYR A 29 -8.82 -21.70 -8.59
C TYR A 29 -10.10 -20.87 -8.45
N ARG A 30 -10.90 -21.11 -7.39
CA ARG A 30 -12.06 -20.27 -7.06
C ARG A 30 -11.61 -18.92 -6.47
N HIS A 31 -10.47 -18.89 -5.78
CA HIS A 31 -9.97 -17.71 -5.08
C HIS A 31 -8.78 -17.06 -5.79
N PHE A 32 -8.03 -17.83 -6.57
CA PHE A 32 -6.85 -17.39 -7.30
C PHE A 32 -6.93 -17.84 -8.76
N SER A 33 -6.79 -16.92 -9.71
CA SER A 33 -6.83 -17.27 -11.14
C SER A 33 -5.58 -18.02 -11.59
N SER A 34 -4.47 -17.93 -10.83
CA SER A 34 -3.21 -18.65 -11.07
C SER A 34 -2.34 -18.77 -9.81
N LYS A 35 -1.32 -19.65 -9.83
CA LYS A 35 -0.30 -19.75 -8.75
C LYS A 35 0.40 -18.42 -8.46
N HIS A 36 0.54 -17.57 -9.48
CA HIS A 36 1.16 -16.26 -9.39
C HIS A 36 0.31 -15.22 -8.65
N ASP A 37 -1.01 -15.44 -8.49
CA ASP A 37 -1.86 -14.53 -7.69
C ASP A 37 -1.55 -14.63 -6.19
N LEU A 38 -0.94 -15.73 -5.75
CA LEU A 38 -0.43 -15.85 -4.40
C LEU A 38 0.77 -14.96 -4.14
N LEU A 39 1.57 -14.65 -5.17
CA LEU A 39 2.63 -13.67 -5.03
C LEU A 39 2.05 -12.32 -4.69
N PHE A 40 0.79 -12.05 -5.02
CA PHE A 40 0.06 -10.83 -4.71
C PHE A 40 -0.85 -10.95 -3.47
N ALA A 41 -0.91 -12.12 -2.83
CA ALA A 41 -1.85 -12.38 -1.73
C ALA A 41 -1.59 -11.54 -0.48
N ASP A 42 -0.37 -11.02 -0.29
CA ASP A 42 -0.04 -10.09 0.81
C ASP A 42 -0.86 -8.79 0.73
N TYR A 43 -1.36 -8.46 -0.47
CA TYR A 43 -2.21 -7.29 -0.74
C TYR A 43 -3.68 -7.64 -0.94
N THR A 44 -4.04 -8.93 -1.10
CA THR A 44 -5.44 -9.33 -1.20
C THR A 44 -6.12 -9.16 0.15
N GLY A 45 -6.99 -8.16 0.22
CA GLY A 45 -7.70 -7.81 1.43
C GLY A 45 -6.87 -6.93 2.34
N LEU A 46 -6.85 -5.63 2.03
CA LEU A 46 -6.50 -4.52 2.92
C LEU A 46 -7.33 -4.47 4.23
N HIS A 47 -7.87 -5.60 4.68
CA HIS A 47 -8.62 -5.79 5.92
C HIS A 47 -7.81 -5.36 7.14
N TRP A 48 -6.53 -5.73 7.20
CA TRP A 48 -5.63 -5.31 8.29
C TRP A 48 -5.51 -3.78 8.33
N PHE A 49 -5.33 -3.14 7.17
CA PHE A 49 -5.20 -1.69 7.07
C PHE A 49 -6.50 -0.99 7.42
N ARG A 50 -7.62 -1.48 6.90
CA ARG A 50 -8.96 -0.96 7.21
C ARG A 50 -9.24 -1.06 8.71
N ALA A 51 -8.96 -2.20 9.33
CA ALA A 51 -9.13 -2.38 10.77
C ALA A 51 -8.21 -1.45 11.59
N ALA A 52 -6.94 -1.31 11.19
CA ALA A 52 -6.01 -0.42 11.86
C ALA A 52 -6.43 1.06 11.72
N LEU A 53 -6.97 1.45 10.57
CA LEU A 53 -7.47 2.80 10.30
C LEU A 53 -8.78 3.08 11.06
N ASP A 54 -9.67 2.10 11.14
CA ASP A 54 -10.92 2.18 11.91
C ASP A 54 -10.68 2.31 13.42
N ALA A 55 -9.55 1.81 13.93
CA ALA A 55 -9.16 1.95 15.33
C ALA A 55 -8.58 3.34 15.67
N ARG A 56 -8.41 4.24 14.69
CA ARG A 56 -7.84 5.58 14.93
C ARG A 56 -8.90 6.58 15.40
N PRO A 57 -8.55 7.51 16.30
CA PRO A 57 -9.47 8.56 16.74
C PRO A 57 -10.03 9.39 15.59
N ASP A 58 -11.29 9.82 15.69
CA ASP A 58 -11.96 10.58 14.62
C ASP A 58 -11.46 12.03 14.48
N ASP A 59 -10.92 12.59 15.56
CA ASP A 59 -10.33 13.93 15.63
C ASP A 59 -8.84 13.97 15.21
N GLU A 60 -8.22 12.81 14.98
CA GLU A 60 -6.84 12.72 14.51
C GLU A 60 -6.72 13.15 13.04
N ALA A 61 -5.62 13.80 12.65
CA ALA A 61 -5.39 14.12 11.25
C ALA A 61 -5.24 12.83 10.41
N ILE A 62 -5.85 12.78 9.23
CA ILE A 62 -5.87 11.56 8.41
C ILE A 62 -4.47 11.03 8.06
N ILE A 63 -3.48 11.93 7.91
CA ILE A 63 -2.09 11.55 7.65
C ILE A 63 -1.50 10.77 8.83
N ASP A 64 -1.75 11.21 10.07
CA ASP A 64 -1.26 10.54 11.29
C ASP A 64 -1.95 9.18 11.48
N SER A 65 -3.25 9.12 11.19
CA SER A 65 -4.03 7.88 11.18
C SER A 65 -3.48 6.87 10.17
N VAL A 66 -3.18 7.31 8.95
CA VAL A 66 -2.61 6.45 7.90
C VAL A 66 -1.18 6.01 8.24
N GLN A 67 -0.34 6.91 8.74
CA GLN A 67 1.01 6.58 9.19
C GLN A 67 0.97 5.47 10.25
N SER A 68 0.12 5.63 11.27
CA SER A 68 -0.06 4.63 12.33
C SER A 68 -0.62 3.30 11.81
N ALA A 69 -1.58 3.36 10.88
CA ALA A 69 -2.20 2.18 10.30
C ALA A 69 -1.21 1.37 9.45
N ILE A 70 -0.34 2.02 8.67
CA ILE A 70 0.71 1.35 7.89
C ILE A 70 1.70 0.64 8.82
N PHE A 71 2.01 1.19 10.00
CA PHE A 71 2.87 0.52 10.98
C PHE A 71 2.21 -0.67 11.70
N SER A 72 0.90 -0.85 11.54
CA SER A 72 0.19 -2.03 12.04
C SER A 72 0.23 -3.21 11.06
N PHE A 73 1.10 -3.12 10.04
CA PHE A 73 1.28 -4.15 9.03
C PHE A 73 1.66 -5.50 9.66
N PRO A 74 0.86 -6.57 9.46
CA PRO A 74 1.03 -7.83 10.18
C PRO A 74 2.07 -8.77 9.53
N TYR A 75 2.63 -8.39 8.38
CA TYR A 75 3.52 -9.25 7.62
C TYR A 75 4.98 -8.89 7.82
N ASP A 76 5.84 -9.91 7.66
CA ASP A 76 7.28 -9.77 7.70
C ASP A 76 7.78 -8.96 6.49
N VAL A 77 8.42 -7.82 6.76
CA VAL A 77 8.94 -6.92 5.72
C VAL A 77 10.02 -7.59 4.87
N ASP A 78 10.82 -8.49 5.45
CA ASP A 78 11.83 -9.23 4.69
C ASP A 78 11.15 -10.20 3.71
N ALA A 79 10.01 -10.78 4.10
CA ALA A 79 9.21 -11.61 3.20
C ALA A 79 8.60 -10.77 2.08
N VAL A 80 8.08 -9.58 2.37
CA VAL A 80 7.55 -8.65 1.35
C VAL A 80 8.62 -8.23 0.34
N ALA A 81 9.82 -7.89 0.80
CA ALA A 81 10.94 -7.56 -0.09
C ALA A 81 11.30 -8.73 -1.03
N LYS A 82 11.35 -9.95 -0.48
CA LYS A 82 11.65 -11.17 -1.26
C LYS A 82 10.55 -11.49 -2.27
N ILE A 83 9.29 -11.40 -1.85
CA ILE A 83 8.14 -11.62 -2.74
C ILE A 83 8.10 -10.56 -3.84
N ALA A 84 8.40 -9.30 -3.53
CA ALA A 84 8.52 -8.24 -4.53
C ALA A 84 9.64 -8.52 -5.55
N ALA A 85 10.80 -9.01 -5.10
CA ALA A 85 11.89 -9.41 -5.99
C ALA A 85 11.48 -10.59 -6.90
N LEU A 86 10.86 -11.64 -6.34
CA LEU A 86 10.35 -12.78 -7.12
C LEU A 86 9.36 -12.33 -8.20
N ARG A 87 8.48 -11.37 -7.90
CA ARG A 87 7.55 -10.80 -8.90
C ARG A 87 8.30 -10.15 -10.07
N GLN A 88 9.38 -9.41 -9.82
CA GLN A 88 10.15 -8.75 -10.88
C GLN A 88 10.87 -9.76 -11.79
N ASP A 89 11.32 -10.88 -11.22
CA ASP A 89 12.07 -11.90 -11.96
C ASP A 89 11.14 -12.84 -12.75
N GLU A 90 9.95 -13.15 -12.23
CA GLU A 90 9.09 -14.21 -12.77
C GLU A 90 7.81 -13.72 -13.48
N LEU A 91 7.39 -12.46 -13.28
CA LEU A 91 6.11 -11.97 -13.82
C LEU A 91 6.28 -10.94 -14.95
N ASP A 92 5.29 -10.93 -15.85
CA ASP A 92 5.14 -9.86 -16.85
C ASP A 92 5.01 -8.48 -16.16
N PRO A 93 5.82 -7.48 -16.55
CA PRO A 93 5.77 -6.14 -15.97
C PRO A 93 4.39 -5.48 -16.04
N GLY A 94 3.62 -5.73 -17.11
CA GLY A 94 2.27 -5.18 -17.28
C GLY A 94 1.29 -5.71 -16.22
N ARG A 95 1.45 -6.98 -15.82
CA ARG A 95 0.65 -7.59 -14.75
C ARG A 95 0.99 -7.00 -13.38
N ILE A 96 2.27 -6.80 -13.09
CA ILE A 96 2.73 -6.18 -11.83
C ILE A 96 2.15 -4.76 -11.70
N VAL A 97 2.28 -3.95 -12.75
CA VAL A 97 1.76 -2.57 -12.77
C VAL A 97 0.24 -2.54 -12.59
N ARG A 98 -0.50 -3.43 -13.26
CA ARG A 98 -1.96 -3.51 -13.10
C ARG A 98 -2.32 -3.82 -11.64
N HIS A 99 -1.68 -4.83 -11.05
CA HIS A 99 -1.97 -5.22 -9.68
C HIS A 99 -1.63 -4.10 -8.68
N ILE A 100 -0.46 -3.46 -8.80
CA ILE A 100 -0.10 -2.34 -7.93
C ILE A 100 -1.15 -1.22 -7.99
N ARG A 101 -1.67 -0.91 -9.19
CA ARG A 101 -2.73 0.09 -9.35
C ARG A 101 -4.05 -0.33 -8.70
N GLU A 102 -4.41 -1.61 -8.76
CA GLU A 102 -5.59 -2.15 -8.07
C GLU A 102 -5.46 -1.98 -6.56
N VAL A 103 -4.33 -2.37 -5.98
CA VAL A 103 -4.09 -2.23 -4.53
C VAL A 103 -4.04 -0.76 -4.12
N GLN A 104 -3.40 0.09 -4.92
CA GLN A 104 -3.36 1.53 -4.66
C GLN A 104 -4.77 2.15 -4.67
N ALA A 105 -5.64 1.71 -5.59
CA ALA A 105 -7.03 2.13 -5.63
C ALA A 105 -7.80 1.66 -4.39
N ASP A 106 -7.64 0.40 -4.00
CA ASP A 106 -8.28 -0.16 -2.79
C ASP A 106 -7.83 0.56 -1.51
N PHE A 107 -6.56 0.97 -1.45
CA PHE A 107 -5.99 1.76 -0.34
C PHE A 107 -6.61 3.16 -0.29
N ALA A 108 -6.71 3.83 -1.45
CA ALA A 108 -7.38 5.11 -1.56
C ALA A 108 -8.87 5.01 -1.15
N ASP A 109 -9.55 3.93 -1.52
CA ASP A 109 -10.96 3.71 -1.16
C ASP A 109 -11.13 3.50 0.35
N ALA A 110 -10.20 2.80 1.02
CA ALA A 110 -10.19 2.69 2.48
C ALA A 110 -10.04 4.06 3.17
N ILE A 111 -9.12 4.90 2.70
CA ILE A 111 -8.93 6.27 3.23
C ILE A 111 -10.16 7.14 2.96
N ALA A 112 -10.71 7.06 1.74
CA ALA A 112 -11.90 7.82 1.37
C ALA A 112 -13.11 7.44 2.23
N ALA A 113 -13.26 6.16 2.59
CA ALA A 113 -14.30 5.68 3.50
C ALA A 113 -14.11 6.26 4.91
N GLN A 114 -12.88 6.26 5.45
CA GLN A 114 -12.56 6.88 6.74
C GLN A 114 -12.94 8.36 6.79
N LEU A 115 -12.52 9.12 5.77
CA LEU A 115 -12.81 10.55 5.66
C LEU A 115 -14.31 10.83 5.55
N GLN A 116 -15.08 9.93 4.90
CA GLN A 116 -16.53 10.06 4.81
C GLN A 116 -17.23 9.78 6.14
N ARG A 117 -16.76 8.79 6.90
CA ARG A 117 -17.30 8.45 8.22
C ARG A 117 -17.14 9.61 9.20
N ARG A 118 -15.90 10.08 9.41
CA ARG A 118 -15.57 11.19 10.32
C ARG A 118 -16.40 12.45 10.06
N ARG A 119 -16.68 12.72 8.78
CA ARG A 119 -17.52 13.86 8.39
C ARG A 119 -19.01 13.63 8.60
N SER A 120 -19.49 12.40 8.43
CA SER A 120 -20.90 12.07 8.67
C SER A 120 -21.26 12.19 10.14
N GLU A 121 -20.29 11.96 11.03
CA GLU A 121 -20.42 12.16 12.48
C GLU A 121 -20.33 13.64 12.88
N ALA A 122 -19.46 14.42 12.22
CA ALA A 122 -19.26 15.84 12.52
C ALA A 122 -20.36 16.76 11.92
N SER A 123 -20.84 16.45 10.72
CA SER A 123 -21.81 17.24 9.98
C SER A 123 -22.94 16.32 9.56
N GLY A 124 -24.12 16.45 10.20
CA GLY A 124 -25.31 15.68 9.82
C GLY A 124 -25.57 15.74 8.30
N ALA A 125 -26.34 14.77 7.78
CA ALA A 125 -26.48 14.40 6.36
C ALA A 125 -26.90 15.49 5.32
N ALA A 126 -26.92 16.77 5.69
CA ALA A 126 -27.30 17.89 4.83
C ALA A 126 -26.15 18.27 3.86
N ASP A 127 -26.44 18.01 2.59
CA ASP A 127 -25.82 18.56 1.37
C ASP A 127 -24.30 18.45 1.21
N ARG A 128 -23.88 17.26 0.77
CA ARG A 128 -22.49 17.01 0.36
C ARG A 128 -22.21 17.69 -0.97
N THR A 129 -21.44 18.77 -0.92
CA THR A 129 -21.09 19.55 -2.10
C THR A 129 -20.22 18.73 -3.06
N ALA A 130 -20.27 19.04 -4.36
CA ALA A 130 -19.36 18.42 -5.34
C ALA A 130 -17.89 18.63 -4.94
N ASP A 131 -17.58 19.81 -4.41
CA ASP A 131 -16.24 20.18 -3.96
C ASP A 131 -15.74 19.31 -2.80
N GLU A 132 -16.61 18.93 -1.86
CA GLU A 132 -16.24 18.00 -0.78
C GLU A 132 -15.92 16.61 -1.29
N ARG A 133 -16.68 16.12 -2.28
CA ARG A 133 -16.39 14.83 -2.92
C ARG A 133 -15.03 14.88 -3.61
N VAL A 134 -14.74 15.96 -4.32
CA VAL A 134 -13.43 16.19 -4.95
C VAL A 134 -12.32 16.24 -3.90
N ARG A 135 -12.47 17.03 -2.82
CA ARG A 135 -11.48 17.10 -1.74
C ARG A 135 -11.19 15.72 -1.14
N THR A 136 -12.22 14.93 -0.86
CA THR A 136 -12.07 13.55 -0.37
C THR A 136 -11.27 12.69 -1.33
N ALA A 137 -11.69 12.69 -2.60
CA ALA A 137 -11.13 11.84 -3.63
C ALA A 137 -9.66 12.17 -3.88
N VAL A 138 -9.33 13.47 -3.89
CA VAL A 138 -7.96 13.97 -4.05
C VAL A 138 -7.11 13.62 -2.83
N THR A 139 -7.55 13.96 -1.62
CA THR A 139 -6.80 13.64 -0.39
C THR A 139 -6.48 12.16 -0.28
N ALA A 140 -7.48 11.29 -0.49
CA ALA A 140 -7.27 9.86 -0.40
C ALA A 140 -6.30 9.32 -1.47
N ARG A 141 -6.44 9.76 -2.72
CA ARG A 141 -5.57 9.35 -3.83
C ARG A 141 -4.14 9.86 -3.67
N CYS A 142 -3.96 11.09 -3.19
CA CYS A 142 -2.63 11.65 -2.93
C CYS A 142 -1.92 10.87 -1.83
N ILE A 143 -2.60 10.58 -0.71
CA ILE A 143 -2.03 9.78 0.38
C ILE A 143 -1.65 8.38 -0.12
N ALA A 144 -2.54 7.70 -0.86
CA ALA A 144 -2.23 6.40 -1.44
C ALA A 144 -1.00 6.48 -2.37
N ALA A 145 -0.94 7.47 -3.26
CA ALA A 145 0.21 7.66 -4.15
C ALA A 145 1.53 7.91 -3.40
N ALA A 146 1.52 8.68 -2.31
CA ALA A 146 2.72 8.91 -1.52
C ALA A 146 3.23 7.63 -0.84
N VAL A 147 2.33 6.82 -0.27
CA VAL A 147 2.69 5.55 0.37
C VAL A 147 3.28 4.58 -0.65
N PHE A 148 2.65 4.42 -1.81
CA PHE A 148 3.13 3.53 -2.85
C PHE A 148 4.42 4.03 -3.49
N GLY A 149 4.58 5.35 -3.70
CA GLY A 149 5.84 5.92 -4.14
C GLY A 149 6.99 5.67 -3.16
N ALA A 150 6.71 5.75 -1.85
CA ALA A 150 7.70 5.41 -0.82
C ALA A 150 8.10 3.93 -0.89
N MET A 151 7.13 3.03 -1.11
CA MET A 151 7.41 1.60 -1.29
C MET A 151 8.24 1.34 -2.55
N GLU A 152 7.97 2.02 -3.66
CA GLU A 152 8.78 1.91 -4.89
C GLU A 152 10.24 2.34 -4.64
N VAL A 153 10.44 3.48 -3.97
CA VAL A 153 11.80 3.95 -3.61
C VAL A 153 12.51 2.94 -2.71
N TRP A 154 11.81 2.39 -1.72
CA TRP A 154 12.34 1.36 -0.84
C TRP A 154 12.73 0.08 -1.58
N MET A 155 11.89 -0.39 -2.52
CA MET A 155 12.13 -1.61 -3.28
C MET A 155 13.36 -1.51 -4.21
N VAL A 156 13.65 -0.30 -4.73
CA VAL A 156 14.80 -0.05 -5.60
C VAL A 156 16.07 0.29 -4.80
N GLY A 157 15.93 0.61 -3.51
CA GLY A 157 17.05 0.95 -2.63
C GLY A 157 17.91 -0.24 -2.22
N ASP A 158 19.18 0.05 -1.87
CA ASP A 158 20.13 -0.96 -1.38
C ASP A 158 19.74 -1.48 0.02
N GLU A 159 19.24 -0.59 0.89
CA GLU A 159 18.74 -0.94 2.21
C GLU A 159 17.23 -1.23 2.18
N ARG A 160 16.87 -2.50 2.33
CA ARG A 160 15.48 -2.97 2.35
C ARG A 160 15.05 -3.42 3.75
N SER A 161 15.41 -2.64 4.76
CA SER A 161 15.05 -2.88 6.15
C SER A 161 13.66 -2.31 6.48
N LEU A 162 13.00 -2.84 7.52
CA LEU A 162 11.77 -2.26 8.07
C LEU A 162 11.97 -0.81 8.54
N GLY A 163 13.14 -0.51 9.11
CA GLY A 163 13.49 0.85 9.55
C GLY A 163 13.55 1.82 8.37
N GLU A 164 14.11 1.37 7.25
CA GLU A 164 14.17 2.18 6.03
C GLU A 164 12.80 2.37 5.39
N LEU A 165 11.96 1.31 5.35
CA LEU A 165 10.57 1.41 4.90
C LEU A 165 9.79 2.45 5.73
N ALA A 166 9.94 2.38 7.05
CA ALA A 166 9.33 3.35 7.97
C ALA A 166 9.78 4.78 7.68
N ARG A 167 11.08 4.97 7.47
CA ARG A 167 11.68 6.27 7.18
C ARG A 167 11.14 6.87 5.89
N VAL A 168 11.10 6.10 4.79
CA VAL A 168 10.63 6.62 3.50
C VAL A 168 9.12 6.84 3.46
N CYS A 169 8.32 5.98 4.12
CA CYS A 169 6.87 6.22 4.26
C CYS A 169 6.60 7.51 5.06
N HIS A 170 7.32 7.73 6.15
CA HIS A 170 7.22 8.98 6.92
C HIS A 170 7.61 10.20 6.08
N ALA A 171 8.74 10.13 5.36
CA ALA A 171 9.18 11.23 4.49
C ALA A 171 8.16 11.56 3.39
N ALA A 172 7.51 10.55 2.80
CA ALA A 172 6.50 10.76 1.77
C ALA A 172 5.22 11.41 2.32
N LEU A 173 4.77 11.00 3.51
CA LEU A 173 3.60 11.59 4.17
C LEU A 173 3.86 13.02 4.65
N GLU A 174 5.06 13.32 5.16
CA GLU A 174 5.44 14.68 5.53
C GLU A 174 5.62 15.59 4.31
N SER A 175 6.07 15.05 3.18
CA SER A 175 6.09 15.80 1.91
C SER A 175 4.68 16.20 1.46
N LEU A 176 3.68 15.34 1.67
CA LEU A 176 2.28 15.69 1.44
C LEU A 176 1.77 16.73 2.44
N ARG A 177 2.18 16.65 3.71
CA ARG A 177 1.78 17.61 4.75
C ARG A 177 2.30 19.02 4.46
N ALA A 178 3.56 19.13 4.03
CA ALA A 178 4.14 20.39 3.58
C ALA A 178 3.45 20.90 2.30
N GLY A 179 2.93 19.98 1.48
CA GLY A 179 2.26 20.31 0.22
C GLY A 179 3.25 20.50 -0.93
N ILE A 180 2.70 20.51 -2.14
CA ILE A 180 3.49 20.58 -3.39
C ILE A 180 4.24 21.92 -3.51
N THR A 181 3.70 22.99 -2.94
CA THR A 181 4.32 24.33 -3.00
C THR A 181 5.56 24.43 -2.13
N ASP A 182 5.57 23.80 -0.96
CA ASP A 182 6.67 23.95 0.02
C ASP A 182 7.74 22.86 -0.17
N SER A 183 7.37 21.69 -0.73
CA SER A 183 8.29 20.59 -1.04
C SER A 183 9.23 20.85 -2.22
N TRP A 184 8.93 21.82 -3.08
CA TRP A 184 9.78 22.18 -4.23
C TRP A 184 10.85 23.25 -3.92
N VAL A 185 10.77 23.93 -2.77
CA VAL A 185 11.63 25.09 -2.45
C VAL A 185 12.93 24.69 -1.72
N THR A 186 13.07 23.44 -1.28
CA THR A 186 14.21 22.98 -0.45
C THR A 186 15.52 22.67 -1.19
N ALA A 187 15.78 23.29 -2.34
CA ALA A 187 17.15 23.34 -2.89
C ALA A 187 17.77 24.72 -2.59
N PRO A 188 18.66 24.85 -1.58
CA PRO A 188 19.42 26.09 -1.44
C PRO A 188 20.33 26.24 -2.67
N ALA A 189 20.13 27.33 -3.41
CA ALA A 189 21.01 27.73 -4.49
C ALA A 189 22.45 27.78 -3.96
N ARG A 190 23.36 26.97 -4.52
CA ARG A 190 24.78 27.05 -4.21
C ARG A 190 25.26 28.49 -4.50
N PRO A 191 25.91 29.18 -3.54
CA PRO A 191 26.45 30.49 -3.83
C PRO A 191 27.53 30.37 -4.91
N VAL A 192 27.34 31.10 -6.00
CA VAL A 192 28.37 31.28 -7.03
C VAL A 192 29.49 32.08 -6.38
N SER A 193 30.64 31.44 -6.17
CA SER A 193 31.85 32.11 -5.68
C SER A 193 32.35 33.07 -6.76
N SER A 194 32.55 34.34 -6.39
CA SER A 194 33.25 35.34 -7.20
C SER A 194 34.75 35.25 -6.99
#